data_AF-A0A954LI02-F1
#
_entry.id   AF-A0A954LI02-F1
#
_cell.length_a   1.000
_cell.length_b   1.000
_cell.length_c   1.000
_cell.angle_alpha   90.00
_cell.angle_beta   90.00
_cell.angle_gamma   90.00
#
_symmetry.space_group_name_H-M   'P 1'
#
loop_
_entity.id
_entity.type
_entity.pdbx_description
1 polymer ?
#
loop_
_entity_poly.entity_id
_entity_poly.type
_entity_poly.pdbx_seq_one_letter_code
_entity_poly.pdbx_strand_id
1 'polypeptide(L)'
;MSVSFDELYRRHLCRHGQFGINILHLASVIVTYVSVIEILFQFTQAIWIVGAIWGSYSLLLLCNLRIGLFLVTNVVLAAMLGLAVVLPPLPVTWAWVYVLVILASHRFQLWSHSVYTEHRDMTEFQKKYPKGATLFVVLLIYELPILLNFFLLNKKEPKYA
;
A
#
# COMPACT_ATOMS: atom_id res chain seq x y z
N MET A 1 10.07 18.57 -3.97
CA MET A 1 9.02 18.58 -2.92
C MET A 1 9.39 17.50 -1.93
N SER A 2 9.83 17.84 -0.72
CA SER A 2 10.12 16.83 0.31
C SER A 2 8.80 16.32 0.88
N VAL A 3 8.50 15.05 0.65
CA VAL A 3 7.30 14.40 1.19
C VAL A 3 7.68 13.79 2.54
N SER A 4 7.02 14.20 3.62
CA SER A 4 7.25 13.61 4.96
C SER A 4 6.32 12.43 5.20
N PHE A 5 6.87 11.27 5.56
CA PHE A 5 6.06 10.10 5.92
C PHE A 5 5.10 10.40 7.07
N ASP A 6 5.55 11.14 8.10
CA ASP A 6 4.71 11.47 9.27
C ASP A 6 3.49 12.31 8.86
N GLU A 7 3.62 13.21 7.86
CA GLU A 7 2.49 13.98 7.33
C GLU A 7 1.50 13.10 6.56
N LEU A 8 2.01 12.19 5.72
CA LEU A 8 1.16 11.23 5.00
C LEU A 8 0.42 10.30 5.96
N TYR A 9 1.10 9.83 7.01
CA TYR A 9 0.50 8.99 8.03
C TYR A 9 -0.59 9.73 8.81
N ARG A 10 -0.39 10.98 9.22
CA ARG A 10 -1.44 11.79 9.86
C ARG A 10 -2.66 11.95 8.96
N ARG A 11 -2.45 12.24 7.68
CA ARG A 11 -3.55 12.34 6.70
C ARG A 11 -4.29 11.02 6.55
N HIS A 12 -3.59 9.89 6.53
CA HIS A 12 -4.21 8.57 6.54
C HIS A 12 -5.12 8.41 7.76
N LEU A 13 -4.65 8.74 8.96
CA LEU A 13 -5.46 8.69 10.19
C LEU A 13 -6.70 9.60 10.13
N CYS A 14 -6.61 10.78 9.50
CA CYS A 14 -7.77 11.67 9.35
C CYS A 14 -8.89 11.09 8.47
N ARG A 15 -8.57 10.16 7.56
CA ARG A 15 -9.53 9.54 6.62
C ARG A 15 -9.88 8.10 6.97
N HIS A 16 -8.93 7.38 7.55
CA HIS A 16 -8.96 5.94 7.78
C HIS A 16 -8.53 5.65 9.22
N GLY A 17 -8.89 6.51 10.17
CA GLY A 17 -8.56 6.31 11.59
C GLY A 17 -9.24 5.07 12.19
N GLN A 18 -10.30 4.59 11.55
CA GLN A 18 -11.06 3.43 12.00
C GLN A 18 -10.29 2.13 11.73
N PHE A 19 -10.26 1.23 12.72
CA PHE A 19 -9.53 -0.03 12.61
C PHE A 19 -10.06 -0.94 11.48
N GLY A 20 -11.38 -1.04 11.34
CA GLY A 20 -12.03 -1.89 10.35
C GLY A 20 -11.65 -1.54 8.92
N ILE A 21 -11.69 -0.26 8.55
CA ILE A 21 -11.29 0.17 7.21
C ILE A 21 -9.82 -0.15 6.91
N ASN A 22 -8.91 0.02 7.88
CA ASN A 22 -7.49 -0.29 7.67
C ASN A 22 -7.25 -1.78 7.45
N ILE A 23 -8.04 -2.67 8.06
CA ILE A 23 -7.92 -4.13 7.81
C ILE A 23 -8.30 -4.42 6.36
N LEU A 24 -9.45 -3.90 5.93
CA LEU A 24 -9.94 -4.11 4.57
C LEU A 24 -9.00 -3.49 3.54
N HIS A 25 -8.43 -2.33 3.87
CA HIS A 25 -7.43 -1.64 3.06
C HIS A 25 -6.17 -2.48 2.90
N LEU A 26 -5.62 -2.99 4.01
CA LEU A 26 -4.42 -3.83 4.00
C LEU A 26 -4.65 -5.13 3.22
N ALA A 27 -5.79 -5.80 3.42
CA ALA A 27 -6.15 -6.99 2.65
C ALA A 27 -6.19 -6.69 1.14
N SER A 28 -6.80 -5.59 0.74
CA SER A 28 -6.89 -5.17 -0.67
C SER A 28 -5.51 -4.85 -1.26
N VAL A 29 -4.64 -4.20 -0.49
CA VAL A 29 -3.26 -3.90 -0.91
C VAL A 29 -2.45 -5.19 -1.07
N ILE A 30 -2.54 -6.13 -0.12
CA ILE A 30 -1.88 -7.44 -0.24
C ILE A 30 -2.33 -8.17 -1.50
N VAL A 31 -3.64 -8.29 -1.71
CA VAL A 31 -4.20 -8.97 -2.89
C VAL A 31 -3.75 -8.30 -4.19
N THR A 32 -3.71 -6.97 -4.22
CA THR A 32 -3.24 -6.20 -5.38
C THR A 32 -1.76 -6.45 -5.64
N TYR A 33 -0.92 -6.40 -4.61
CA TYR A 33 0.53 -6.63 -4.74
C TYR A 33 0.83 -8.04 -5.22
N VAL A 34 0.21 -9.06 -4.64
CA VAL A 34 0.37 -10.46 -5.08
C VAL A 34 -0.08 -10.61 -6.53
N SER A 35 -1.22 -10.02 -6.91
CA SER A 35 -1.72 -10.07 -8.30
C SER A 35 -0.75 -9.41 -9.29
N VAL A 36 -0.12 -8.30 -8.92
CA VAL A 36 0.90 -7.63 -9.76
C VAL A 36 2.16 -8.49 -9.87
N ILE A 37 2.62 -9.08 -8.77
CA ILE A 37 3.80 -9.98 -8.76
C ILE A 37 3.55 -11.19 -9.67
N GLU A 38 2.36 -11.81 -9.58
CA GLU A 38 1.95 -12.93 -10.43
C GLU A 38 1.95 -12.57 -11.92
N ILE A 39 1.36 -11.42 -12.28
CA ILE A 39 1.41 -10.89 -13.64
C ILE A 39 2.87 -10.76 -14.10
N LEU A 40 3.72 -10.11 -13.29
CA LEU A 40 5.14 -9.92 -13.63
C LEU A 40 5.85 -11.26 -13.81
N PHE A 41 5.63 -12.25 -12.94
CA PHE A 41 6.22 -13.57 -13.10
C PHE A 41 5.77 -14.25 -14.37
N GLN A 42 4.48 -14.21 -14.68
CA GLN A 42 3.96 -14.85 -15.90
C GLN A 42 4.61 -14.31 -17.17
N PHE A 43 4.78 -12.99 -17.26
CA PHE A 43 5.32 -12.35 -18.47
C PHE A 43 6.85 -12.36 -18.55
N THR A 44 7.53 -12.32 -17.40
CA THR A 44 8.99 -12.18 -17.40
C THR A 44 9.73 -13.48 -17.12
N GLN A 45 9.12 -14.38 -16.35
CA GLN A 45 9.75 -15.59 -15.82
C GLN A 45 11.09 -15.29 -15.10
N ALA A 46 11.26 -14.06 -14.62
CA ALA A 46 12.54 -13.51 -14.19
C ALA A 46 12.44 -12.92 -12.79
N ILE A 47 12.81 -13.71 -11.79
CA ILE A 47 12.83 -13.28 -10.37
C ILE A 47 13.66 -12.00 -10.15
N TRP A 48 14.71 -11.79 -10.93
CA TRP A 48 15.55 -10.62 -10.82
C TRP A 48 14.85 -9.32 -11.22
N ILE A 49 13.83 -9.36 -12.10
CA ILE A 49 13.01 -8.17 -12.43
C ILE A 49 12.18 -7.76 -11.23
N VAL A 50 11.53 -8.72 -10.57
CA VAL A 50 10.79 -8.49 -9.33
C VAL A 50 11.73 -7.96 -8.24
N GLY A 51 12.92 -8.56 -8.11
CA GLY A 51 13.97 -8.10 -7.21
C GLY A 51 14.47 -6.69 -7.50
N ALA A 52 14.61 -6.30 -8.78
CA ALA A 52 15.02 -4.95 -9.16
C ALA A 52 13.95 -3.89 -8.87
N ILE A 53 12.67 -4.20 -9.17
CA ILE A 53 11.53 -3.33 -8.83
C ILE A 53 11.43 -3.16 -7.32
N TRP A 54 11.51 -4.26 -6.56
CA TRP A 54 11.52 -4.22 -5.11
C TRP A 54 12.72 -3.43 -4.58
N GLY A 55 13.95 -3.72 -5.02
CA GLY A 55 15.14 -2.99 -4.59
C GLY A 55 15.01 -1.48 -4.81
N SER A 56 14.50 -1.07 -5.98
CA SER A 56 14.23 0.34 -6.28
C SER A 56 13.19 0.95 -5.34
N TYR A 57 12.09 0.24 -5.09
CA TYR A 57 11.06 0.65 -4.14
C TYR A 57 11.61 0.77 -2.71
N SER A 58 12.40 -0.20 -2.25
CA SER A 58 13.03 -0.18 -0.93
C SER A 58 14.01 0.98 -0.77
N LEU A 59 14.79 1.33 -1.80
CA LEU A 59 15.67 2.50 -1.76
C LEU A 59 14.87 3.80 -1.56
N LEU A 60 13.73 3.94 -2.26
CA LEU A 60 12.83 5.09 -2.08
C LEU A 60 12.27 5.16 -0.65
N LEU A 61 11.93 4.03 -0.06
CA LEU A 61 11.43 3.96 1.31
C LEU A 61 12.51 4.25 2.35
N LEU A 62 13.74 3.77 2.13
CA LEU A 62 14.86 3.91 3.07
C LEU A 62 15.15 5.38 3.40
N CYS A 63 14.99 6.28 2.41
CA CYS A 63 15.23 7.71 2.57
C CYS A 63 14.17 8.43 3.43
N ASN A 64 12.99 7.83 3.67
CA ASN A 64 11.86 8.53 4.30
C ASN A 64 11.20 7.77 5.45
N LEU A 65 11.50 6.47 5.62
CA LEU A 65 10.93 5.64 6.68
C LEU A 65 11.90 5.47 7.86
N ARG A 66 11.34 5.29 9.06
CA ARG A 66 12.11 4.81 10.22
C ARG A 66 12.59 3.39 9.96
N ILE A 67 13.81 3.07 10.38
CA ILE A 67 14.44 1.77 10.10
C ILE A 67 13.57 0.57 10.49
N GLY A 68 12.91 0.61 11.66
CA GLY A 68 12.02 -0.48 12.09
C GLY A 68 10.84 -0.69 11.14
N LEU A 69 10.19 0.39 10.70
CA LEU A 69 9.08 0.30 9.73
C LEU A 69 9.56 -0.15 8.35
N PHE A 70 10.73 0.33 7.94
CA PHE A 70 11.38 -0.09 6.70
C PHE A 70 11.63 -1.62 6.70
N LEU A 71 12.19 -2.16 7.77
CA LEU A 71 12.46 -3.60 7.91
C LEU A 71 11.17 -4.42 7.87
N VAL A 72 10.16 -4.03 8.65
CA VAL A 72 8.85 -4.69 8.63
C VAL A 72 8.23 -4.66 7.23
N THR A 73 8.28 -3.51 6.56
CA THR A 73 7.74 -3.38 5.19
C THR A 73 8.44 -4.36 4.24
N ASN A 74 9.76 -4.49 4.32
CA ASN A 74 10.50 -5.46 3.52
C ASN A 74 10.17 -6.92 3.87
N VAL A 75 9.98 -7.25 5.15
CA VAL A 75 9.55 -8.60 5.55
C VAL A 75 8.17 -8.93 4.98
N VAL A 76 7.23 -7.99 5.01
CA VAL A 76 5.89 -8.17 4.45
C VAL A 76 5.94 -8.32 2.93
N LEU A 77 6.76 -7.54 2.22
CA LEU A 77 6.98 -7.72 0.78
C LEU A 77 7.60 -9.08 0.47
N ALA A 78 8.56 -9.54 1.28
CA ALA A 78 9.15 -10.87 1.16
C ALA A 78 8.10 -11.97 1.30
N ALA A 79 7.20 -11.82 2.27
CA ALA A 79 6.10 -12.77 2.49
C ALA A 79 5.12 -12.77 1.31
N MET A 80 4.78 -11.60 0.74
CA MET A 80 3.93 -11.51 -0.46
C MET A 80 4.60 -12.18 -1.67
N LEU A 81 5.91 -11.99 -1.85
CA LEU A 81 6.68 -12.65 -2.90
C LEU A 81 6.69 -14.17 -2.71
N GLY A 82 6.98 -14.62 -1.49
CA GLY A 82 6.94 -16.05 -1.15
C GLY A 82 5.56 -16.66 -1.38
N LEU A 83 4.49 -15.93 -1.05
CA LEU A 83 3.11 -16.34 -1.34
C LEU A 83 2.88 -16.50 -2.84
N ALA A 84 3.26 -15.52 -3.66
CA ALA A 84 3.13 -15.61 -5.13
C ALA A 84 3.93 -16.78 -5.73
N VAL A 85 5.10 -17.12 -5.16
CA VAL A 85 5.89 -18.27 -5.65
C VAL A 85 5.26 -19.62 -5.28
N VAL A 86 4.53 -19.69 -4.16
CA VAL A 86 3.91 -20.95 -3.67
C VAL A 86 2.51 -21.16 -4.27
N LEU A 87 1.84 -20.10 -4.71
CA LEU A 87 0.54 -20.21 -5.37
C LEU A 87 0.69 -20.98 -6.69
N PRO A 88 -0.24 -21.92 -6.99
CA PRO A 88 -0.23 -22.61 -8.28
C PRO A 88 -0.36 -21.57 -9.41
N PRO A 89 0.58 -21.54 -10.37
CA PRO A 89 0.52 -20.56 -11.44
C PRO A 89 -0.69 -20.83 -12.32
N LEU A 90 -1.49 -19.80 -12.57
CA LEU A 90 -2.53 -19.87 -13.59
C LEU A 90 -1.90 -19.97 -14.99
N PRO A 91 -2.58 -20.60 -15.96
CA PRO A 91 -2.17 -20.51 -17.36
C PRO A 91 -2.04 -19.04 -17.79
N VAL A 92 -1.07 -18.72 -18.64
CA VAL A 92 -0.87 -17.33 -19.12
C VAL A 92 -2.11 -16.79 -19.84
N THR A 93 -2.91 -17.66 -20.46
CA THR A 93 -4.20 -17.30 -21.06
C THR A 93 -5.24 -16.80 -20.04
N TRP A 94 -4.99 -17.01 -18.75
CA TRP A 94 -5.81 -16.59 -17.61
C TRP A 94 -5.16 -15.44 -16.82
N ALA A 95 -4.07 -14.85 -17.31
CA ALA A 95 -3.40 -13.71 -16.67
C ALA A 95 -4.35 -12.53 -16.39
N TRP A 96 -5.38 -12.35 -17.23
CA TRP A 96 -6.41 -11.33 -17.08
C TRP A 96 -7.24 -11.49 -15.79
N VAL A 97 -7.28 -12.68 -15.19
CA VAL A 97 -7.95 -12.90 -13.90
C VAL A 97 -7.31 -12.03 -12.81
N TYR A 98 -5.98 -11.93 -12.77
CA TYR A 98 -5.30 -11.04 -11.82
C TYR A 98 -5.66 -9.57 -12.03
N VAL A 99 -5.86 -9.14 -13.28
CA VAL A 99 -6.36 -7.78 -13.58
C VAL A 99 -7.76 -7.58 -13.02
N LEU A 100 -8.66 -8.56 -13.19
CA LEU A 100 -10.00 -8.50 -12.58
C LEU A 100 -9.94 -8.49 -11.05
N VAL A 101 -9.03 -9.25 -10.44
CA VAL A 101 -8.81 -9.25 -8.98
C VAL A 101 -8.34 -7.88 -8.50
N ILE A 102 -7.45 -7.20 -9.23
CA ILE A 102 -7.02 -5.83 -8.92
C ILE A 102 -8.21 -4.87 -9.01
N LEU A 103 -9.00 -4.94 -10.09
CA LEU A 103 -10.18 -4.08 -10.27
C LEU A 103 -11.24 -4.35 -9.18
N ALA A 104 -11.46 -5.60 -8.82
CA ALA A 104 -12.36 -5.99 -7.74
C ALA A 104 -11.87 -5.49 -6.38
N SER A 105 -10.57 -5.59 -6.11
CA SER A 105 -9.93 -5.07 -4.88
C SER A 105 -10.09 -3.55 -4.78
N HIS A 106 -9.89 -2.84 -5.90
CA HIS A 106 -10.11 -1.40 -5.95
C HIS A 106 -11.60 -1.03 -5.71
N ARG A 107 -12.54 -1.77 -6.32
CA ARG A 107 -13.98 -1.58 -6.06
C ARG A 107 -14.33 -1.86 -4.61
N PHE A 108 -13.72 -2.88 -4.01
CA PHE A 108 -13.91 -3.22 -2.61
C PHE A 108 -13.37 -2.14 -1.67
N GLN A 109 -12.23 -1.52 -1.98
CA GLN A 109 -11.73 -0.35 -1.26
C GLN A 109 -12.68 0.84 -1.37
N LEU A 110 -13.21 1.15 -2.56
CA LEU A 110 -14.19 2.22 -2.72
C LEU A 110 -15.46 1.96 -1.92
N TRP A 111 -15.94 0.71 -1.91
CA TRP A 111 -17.07 0.31 -1.10
C TRP A 111 -16.77 0.45 0.40
N SER A 112 -15.60 0.03 0.88
CA SER A 112 -15.24 0.18 2.30
C SER A 112 -15.20 1.66 2.71
N HIS A 113 -14.70 2.55 1.87
CA HIS A 113 -14.79 4.01 2.10
C HIS A 113 -16.23 4.54 2.20
N SER A 114 -17.19 3.92 1.50
CA SER A 114 -18.60 4.32 1.60
C SER A 114 -19.26 3.88 2.91
N VAL A 115 -18.79 2.77 3.51
CA VAL A 115 -19.29 2.24 4.78
C VAL A 115 -18.70 3.01 5.97
N TYR A 116 -17.42 3.39 5.88
CA TYR A 116 -16.69 4.07 6.95
C TYR A 116 -16.54 5.57 6.63
N THR A 117 -17.47 6.40 7.14
CA THR A 117 -17.59 7.82 6.77
C THR A 117 -16.90 8.80 7.72
N GLU A 118 -16.07 8.33 8.66
CA GLU A 118 -15.38 9.23 9.59
C GLU A 118 -14.37 10.09 8.84
N HIS A 119 -14.54 11.40 8.93
CA HIS A 119 -13.66 12.38 8.30
C HIS A 119 -13.33 13.48 9.32
N ARG A 120 -12.04 13.69 9.57
CA ARG A 120 -11.53 14.85 10.33
C ARG A 120 -11.11 15.96 9.37
N ASP A 121 -10.96 17.19 9.89
CA ASP A 121 -10.50 18.32 9.08
C ASP A 121 -9.13 18.02 8.44
N MET A 122 -9.02 18.31 7.14
CA MET A 122 -7.84 18.09 6.31
C MET A 122 -7.45 19.34 5.51
N THR A 123 -7.98 20.52 5.87
CA THR A 123 -7.82 21.75 5.09
C THR A 123 -6.35 22.09 4.83
N GLU A 124 -5.49 21.97 5.85
CA GLU A 124 -4.05 22.22 5.72
C GLU A 124 -3.36 21.23 4.77
N PHE A 125 -3.70 19.94 4.86
CA PHE A 125 -3.13 18.92 3.99
C PHE A 125 -3.56 19.12 2.53
N GLN A 126 -4.83 19.46 2.28
CA GLN A 126 -5.32 19.71 0.92
C GLN A 126 -4.62 20.90 0.25
N LYS A 127 -4.25 21.93 1.03
CA LYS A 127 -3.45 23.06 0.54
C LYS A 127 -2.04 22.62 0.13
N LYS A 128 -1.40 21.75 0.92
CA LYS A 128 -0.03 21.28 0.67
C LYS A 128 0.06 20.21 -0.43
N TYR A 129 -0.95 19.35 -0.52
CA TYR A 129 -1.00 18.21 -1.44
C TYR A 129 -2.33 18.23 -2.21
N PRO A 130 -2.42 19.01 -3.30
CA PRO A 130 -3.63 19.08 -4.10
C PRO A 130 -3.94 17.71 -4.73
N LYS A 131 -5.23 17.44 -4.92
CA LYS A 131 -5.67 16.21 -5.61
C LYS A 131 -5.07 16.19 -7.02
N GLY A 132 -4.46 15.07 -7.39
CA GLY A 132 -3.85 14.89 -8.72
C GLY A 132 -2.99 13.64 -8.79
N ALA A 133 -2.39 13.41 -9.96
CA ALA A 133 -1.56 12.23 -10.24
C ALA A 133 -0.35 12.13 -9.29
N THR A 134 0.28 13.25 -8.95
CA THR A 134 1.41 13.27 -8.00
C THR A 134 1.00 12.73 -6.63
N LEU A 135 -0.14 13.17 -6.10
CA LEU A 135 -0.64 12.70 -4.81
C LEU A 135 -1.00 11.21 -4.85
N PHE A 136 -1.56 10.74 -5.97
CA PHE A 136 -1.85 9.34 -6.19
C PHE A 136 -0.58 8.49 -6.15
N VAL A 137 0.47 8.88 -6.88
CA VAL A 137 1.77 8.16 -6.88
C VAL A 137 2.40 8.17 -5.50
N VAL A 138 2.41 9.31 -4.81
CA VAL A 138 2.94 9.41 -3.45
C VAL A 138 2.19 8.48 -2.50
N LEU A 139 0.86 8.45 -2.58
CA LEU A 139 0.07 7.53 -1.77
C LEU A 139 0.39 6.07 -2.10
N LEU A 140 0.42 5.71 -3.38
CA LEU A 140 0.74 4.34 -3.82
C LEU A 140 2.09 3.86 -3.26
N ILE A 141 3.11 4.72 -3.26
CA ILE A 141 4.44 4.39 -2.73
C ILE A 141 4.40 4.19 -1.21
N TYR A 142 3.63 5.00 -0.47
CA TYR A 142 3.67 4.99 0.99
C TYR A 142 2.49 4.24 1.63
N GLU A 143 1.57 3.68 0.86
CA GLU A 143 0.34 3.06 1.36
C GLU A 143 0.60 1.85 2.25
N LEU A 144 1.40 0.88 1.77
CA LEU A 144 1.77 -0.28 2.56
C LEU A 144 2.48 0.10 3.89
N PRO A 145 3.56 0.92 3.91
CA PRO A 145 4.18 1.30 5.17
C PRO A 145 3.27 2.13 6.07
N ILE A 146 2.36 2.94 5.53
CA ILE A 146 1.35 3.65 6.33
C ILE A 146 0.45 2.66 7.08
N LEU A 147 -0.07 1.64 6.39
CA LEU A 147 -0.93 0.62 6.99
C LEU A 147 -0.16 -0.23 8.01
N LEU A 148 1.08 -0.62 7.72
CA LEU A 148 1.91 -1.36 8.67
C LEU A 148 2.25 -0.53 9.91
N ASN A 149 2.51 0.77 9.74
CA ASN A 149 2.73 1.67 10.87
C ASN A 149 1.47 1.78 11.76
N PHE A 150 0.28 1.82 11.16
CA PHE A 150 -0.99 1.81 11.88
C PHE A 150 -1.14 0.56 12.76
N PHE A 151 -0.91 -0.63 12.21
CA PHE A 151 -1.12 -1.88 12.93
C PHE A 151 -0.03 -2.21 13.95
N LEU A 152 1.24 -2.00 13.60
CA LEU A 152 2.36 -2.60 14.33
C LEU A 152 3.05 -1.63 15.26
N LEU A 153 3.13 -0.36 14.86
CA LEU A 153 3.94 0.62 15.58
C LEU A 153 3.12 1.58 16.42
N ASN A 154 1.78 1.58 16.24
CA ASN A 154 0.74 2.28 16.99
C ASN A 154 1.27 3.33 17.98
N LYS A 155 2.03 4.30 17.46
CA LYS A 155 2.46 5.43 18.27
C LYS A 155 1.23 6.29 18.36
N LYS A 156 0.56 6.12 19.51
CA LYS A 156 -0.48 6.95 20.11
C LYS A 156 -0.82 8.16 19.25
N GLU A 157 -2.09 8.26 18.89
CA GLU A 157 -2.69 9.47 18.31
C GLU A 157 -1.92 10.71 18.79
N PRO A 158 -1.37 11.54 17.88
CA PRO A 158 -0.87 12.83 18.34
C PRO A 158 -2.03 13.48 19.11
N LYS A 159 -1.78 13.83 20.38
CA LYS A 159 -2.70 14.49 21.32
C LYS A 159 -3.11 15.88 20.81
N TYR A 160 -3.75 15.92 19.66
CA TYR A 160 -4.40 17.06 19.05
C TYR A 160 -5.69 16.52 18.41
N ALA A 161 -6.52 15.95 19.28
CA ALA A 161 -7.97 15.98 19.13
C ALA A 161 -8.47 17.21 19.89
#